data_AF-A0A5A9X7B4-F1
#
_entry.id   AF-A0A5A9X7B4-F1
#
_cell.length_a   1.000
_cell.length_b   1.000
_cell.length_c   1.000
_cell.angle_alpha   90.00
_cell.angle_beta   90.00
_cell.angle_gamma   90.00
#
_symmetry.space_group_name_H-M   'P 1'
#
loop_
_entity.id
_entity.type
_entity.pdbx_description
1 polymer ?
#
loop_
_entity_poly.entity_id
_entity_poly.type
_entity_poly.pdbx_seq_one_letter_code
_entity_poly.pdbx_strand_id
1 'polypeptide(L)'
;MTGKLVTSIPSNRLLNRILEEPQFIAVIQKLNGRALNKLIHHIGIEDCGEIIALATTGQLEQVFDEDLWRGAHPGDEETFDSRRFALWLEIMQETGPDFVARTLAGMDEDFITMALSQQTLVVDLDELTLRMLNRTEDEPFDDRFLETALEGSLNCEFGKYLVISKSLDSWDAIVRAMASLDAHHHSYLMRILERCCHLSFEYIEDNGGLYNVLTKSEQLSSDVAAGREERREQAGFVPPTAALGFLNLARRAGVDELMESGTVDAITKSYFRTINEAWANDSLAAAGSQPAPGASGGADATPTEKMVQFIQLLGEIDAIPAPEKTQLLEESRTGRQGRENRLIRDAMFELREADGKLYSLRMHELNYLANILISGCGYHSRSLRQSEAAEIVLATGNLGLEYLLSVRPAAPGGPLPGPVLADHDMVKLFKIGWNILYREVALKVGAALTAALRLWLHAPAPPPRTARAAKAVAGLCRQMELDLAQDRPWNSRKKLTALECVFDQATIHALQTLLDECPSLPPLAAGQDGETSRDDEFISRREQIGRIHAFAAALQERFRGDLP
;
A
#
# COMPACT_ATOMS: atom_id res chain seq x y z
N MET A 1 35.20 4.40 -16.63
CA MET A 1 35.32 2.94 -16.51
C MET A 1 35.55 2.58 -15.05
N THR A 2 34.48 2.17 -14.36
CA THR A 2 34.43 1.37 -13.11
C THR A 2 32.93 1.26 -12.80
N GLY A 3 32.22 0.49 -13.62
CA GLY A 3 30.82 0.15 -13.35
C GLY A 3 30.78 -0.87 -12.22
N LYS A 4 30.20 -0.48 -11.08
CA LYS A 4 29.77 -1.44 -10.07
C LYS A 4 28.66 -2.29 -10.71
N LEU A 5 29.04 -3.47 -11.21
CA LEU A 5 28.09 -4.53 -11.52
C LEU A 5 27.53 -5.00 -10.18
N VAL A 6 26.35 -4.49 -9.82
CA VAL A 6 25.48 -5.10 -8.81
C VAL A 6 25.19 -6.51 -9.32
N THR A 7 25.87 -7.49 -8.76
CA THR A 7 25.62 -8.89 -9.07
C THR A 7 24.55 -9.35 -8.09
N SER A 8 23.30 -9.38 -8.56
CA SER A 8 22.24 -10.06 -7.83
C SER A 8 22.67 -11.50 -7.61
N ILE A 9 22.76 -11.91 -6.34
CA ILE A 9 23.03 -13.30 -5.98
C ILE A 9 21.77 -14.08 -6.40
N PRO A 10 21.89 -15.21 -7.13
CA PRO A 10 20.72 -16.00 -7.50
C PRO A 10 20.02 -16.54 -6.23
N SER A 11 18.69 -16.47 -6.18
CA SER A 11 17.83 -16.79 -5.03
C SER A 11 18.18 -18.13 -4.35
N ASN A 12 18.52 -19.16 -5.14
CA ASN A 12 18.94 -20.48 -4.62
C ASN A 12 20.26 -20.47 -3.84
N ARG A 13 21.20 -19.55 -4.12
CA ARG A 13 22.43 -19.43 -3.31
C ARG A 13 22.18 -18.73 -1.97
N LEU A 14 21.16 -17.89 -1.90
CA LEU A 14 20.76 -17.20 -0.69
C LEU A 14 20.02 -18.16 0.25
N LEU A 15 19.09 -18.96 -0.30
CA LEU A 15 18.39 -20.01 0.45
C LEU A 15 19.36 -21.03 1.05
N ASN A 16 20.24 -21.63 0.24
CA ASN A 16 21.22 -22.62 0.72
C ASN A 16 22.14 -22.05 1.81
N ARG A 17 22.50 -20.77 1.71
CA ARG A 17 23.36 -20.11 2.70
C ARG A 17 22.65 -19.81 4.02
N ILE A 18 21.35 -19.56 4.00
CA ILE A 18 20.52 -19.38 5.20
C ILE A 18 20.38 -20.71 5.95
N LEU A 19 20.18 -21.81 5.22
CA LEU A 19 19.91 -23.13 5.79
C LEU A 19 21.16 -23.82 6.34
N GLU A 20 22.34 -23.53 5.78
CA GLU A 20 23.62 -24.11 6.23
C GLU A 20 24.16 -23.50 7.54
N GLU A 21 23.69 -22.32 7.98
CA GLU A 21 24.23 -21.62 9.15
C GLU A 21 23.16 -21.43 10.26
N PRO A 22 23.26 -22.14 11.41
CA PRO A 22 22.27 -22.11 12.50
C PRO A 22 21.97 -20.71 13.07
N GLN A 23 22.93 -19.79 12.95
CA GLN A 23 22.79 -18.41 13.39
C GLN A 23 21.76 -17.61 12.57
N PHE A 24 21.50 -17.97 11.30
CA PHE A 24 20.49 -17.29 10.47
C PHE A 24 19.07 -17.73 10.78
N ILE A 25 18.88 -18.95 11.30
CA ILE A 25 17.57 -19.43 11.77
C ILE A 25 17.05 -18.53 12.91
N ALA A 26 17.92 -18.22 13.88
CA ALA A 26 17.59 -17.34 14.99
C ALA A 26 17.33 -15.88 14.56
N VAL A 27 17.87 -15.47 13.41
CA VAL A 27 17.58 -14.15 12.82
C VAL A 27 16.21 -14.17 12.15
N ILE A 28 15.88 -15.19 11.36
CA ILE A 28 14.56 -15.32 10.71
C ILE A 28 13.44 -15.35 11.74
N GLN A 29 13.59 -16.09 12.84
CA GLN A 29 12.61 -16.14 13.92
C GLN A 29 12.44 -14.80 14.67
N LYS A 30 13.39 -13.88 14.52
CA LYS A 30 13.34 -12.53 15.11
C LYS A 30 12.96 -11.44 14.10
N LEU A 31 12.84 -11.77 12.82
CA LEU A 31 12.37 -10.82 11.81
C LEU A 31 10.88 -10.50 12.06
N ASN A 32 10.49 -9.25 11.82
CA ASN A 32 9.07 -8.91 11.78
C ASN A 32 8.42 -9.52 10.51
N GLY A 33 7.10 -9.69 10.50
CA GLY A 33 6.39 -10.30 9.38
C GLY A 33 6.61 -9.58 8.05
N ARG A 34 6.80 -8.25 8.07
CA ARG A 34 7.09 -7.44 6.88
C ARG A 34 8.43 -7.79 6.23
N ALA A 35 9.48 -7.91 7.03
CA ALA A 35 10.80 -8.30 6.56
C ALA A 35 10.77 -9.71 5.96
N LEU A 36 10.04 -10.60 6.65
CA LEU A 36 9.84 -11.96 6.18
C LEU A 36 9.07 -11.98 4.85
N ASN A 37 8.01 -11.18 4.72
CA ASN A 37 7.23 -11.09 3.50
C ASN A 37 8.05 -10.55 2.30
N LYS A 38 8.85 -9.50 2.51
CA LYS A 38 9.76 -8.97 1.48
C LYS A 38 10.82 -10.00 1.07
N LEU A 39 11.35 -10.77 2.02
CA LEU A 39 12.28 -11.87 1.75
C LEU A 39 11.62 -12.96 0.90
N ILE A 40 10.39 -13.36 1.25
CA ILE A 40 9.62 -14.38 0.53
C ILE A 40 9.31 -13.93 -0.89
N HIS A 41 8.93 -12.66 -1.09
CA HIS A 41 8.72 -12.09 -2.41
C HIS A 41 9.99 -12.04 -3.26
N HIS A 42 11.15 -11.79 -2.64
CA HIS A 42 12.42 -11.75 -3.35
C HIS A 42 12.89 -13.14 -3.81
N ILE A 43 12.69 -14.15 -2.96
CA ILE A 43 13.09 -15.53 -3.26
C ILE A 43 12.08 -16.17 -4.23
N GLY A 44 10.79 -15.86 -4.06
CA GLY A 44 9.68 -16.54 -4.73
C GLY A 44 8.98 -17.47 -3.75
N ILE A 45 7.65 -17.41 -3.69
CA ILE A 45 6.86 -18.14 -2.70
C ILE A 45 7.06 -19.67 -2.81
N GLU A 46 7.15 -20.18 -4.03
CA GLU A 46 7.36 -21.60 -4.36
C GLU A 46 8.66 -22.15 -3.78
N ASP A 47 9.71 -21.32 -3.71
CA ASP A 47 11.04 -21.72 -3.22
C ASP A 47 11.21 -21.44 -1.71
N CYS A 48 10.17 -20.95 -1.02
CA CYS A 48 10.24 -20.50 0.38
C CYS A 48 9.81 -21.54 1.42
N GLY A 49 9.48 -22.77 1.04
CA GLY A 49 8.99 -23.82 1.96
C GLY A 49 9.84 -23.99 3.21
N GLU A 50 11.17 -24.01 3.06
CA GLU A 50 12.10 -24.16 4.20
C GLU A 50 12.15 -22.93 5.11
N ILE A 51 11.92 -21.72 4.59
CA ILE A 51 11.83 -20.50 5.40
C ILE A 51 10.50 -20.45 6.16
N ILE A 52 9.41 -20.87 5.50
CA ILE A 52 8.08 -20.94 6.10
C ILE A 52 8.07 -21.94 7.27
N ALA A 53 8.75 -23.08 7.13
CA ALA A 53 8.90 -24.08 8.19
C ALA A 53 9.56 -23.53 9.47
N LEU A 54 10.40 -22.50 9.35
CA LEU A 54 11.11 -21.87 10.47
C LEU A 54 10.34 -20.70 11.09
N ALA A 55 9.33 -20.18 10.40
CA ALA A 55 8.53 -19.05 10.86
C ALA A 55 7.56 -19.46 11.97
N THR A 56 7.32 -18.54 12.90
CA THR A 56 6.29 -18.72 13.94
C THR A 56 4.90 -18.42 13.38
N THR A 57 3.85 -18.98 13.98
CA THR A 57 2.45 -18.72 13.57
C THR A 57 2.13 -17.22 13.52
N GLY A 58 2.55 -16.44 14.53
CA GLY A 58 2.33 -15.00 14.55
C GLY A 58 3.09 -14.24 13.46
N GLN A 59 4.27 -14.72 13.03
CA GLN A 59 4.96 -14.15 11.87
C GLN A 59 4.21 -14.46 10.57
N LEU A 60 3.66 -15.68 10.44
CA LEU A 60 2.86 -16.06 9.28
C LEU A 60 1.54 -15.29 9.21
N GLU A 61 0.89 -15.02 10.35
CA GLU A 61 -0.28 -14.12 10.40
C GLU A 61 0.06 -12.72 9.89
N GLN A 62 1.19 -12.14 10.31
CA GLN A 62 1.64 -10.84 9.79
C GLN A 62 1.98 -10.88 8.29
N VAL A 63 2.55 -11.98 7.80
CA VAL A 63 2.78 -12.18 6.36
C VAL A 63 1.46 -12.28 5.60
N PHE A 64 0.47 -13.00 6.15
CA PHE A 64 -0.85 -13.15 5.57
C PHE A 64 -1.63 -11.83 5.55
N ASP A 65 -1.51 -11.04 6.62
CA ASP A 65 -2.05 -9.69 6.66
C ASP A 65 -1.47 -8.86 5.49
N GLU A 66 -0.22 -9.04 5.06
CA GLU A 66 0.35 -8.28 3.94
C GLU A 66 0.13 -8.89 2.54
N ASP A 67 0.20 -10.21 2.38
CA ASP A 67 0.21 -10.86 1.05
C ASP A 67 -1.17 -11.29 0.54
N LEU A 68 -2.09 -11.64 1.45
CA LEU A 68 -3.42 -12.16 1.06
C LEU A 68 -4.44 -11.07 0.77
N TRP A 69 -4.11 -9.80 1.01
CA TRP A 69 -5.01 -8.68 0.87
C TRP A 69 -4.54 -7.76 -0.24
N ARG A 70 -5.37 -7.54 -1.26
CA ARG A 70 -5.00 -6.78 -2.46
C ARG A 70 -6.00 -5.66 -2.74
N GLY A 71 -5.48 -4.45 -2.90
CA GLY A 71 -6.21 -3.32 -3.49
C GLY A 71 -5.84 -3.16 -4.97
N ALA A 72 -6.78 -2.71 -5.80
CA ALA A 72 -6.51 -2.44 -7.22
C ALA A 72 -5.56 -1.24 -7.40
N HIS A 73 -5.71 -0.23 -6.55
CA HIS A 73 -4.85 0.95 -6.48
C HIS A 73 -4.62 1.36 -5.00
N PRO A 74 -3.55 2.09 -4.69
CA PRO A 74 -3.37 2.68 -3.36
C PRO A 74 -4.59 3.51 -2.94
N GLY A 75 -5.05 3.35 -1.71
CA GLY A 75 -6.25 4.00 -1.18
C GLY A 75 -7.57 3.26 -1.43
N ASP A 76 -7.59 2.24 -2.30
CA ASP A 76 -8.74 1.34 -2.43
C ASP A 76 -8.86 0.43 -1.22
N GLU A 77 -10.08 -0.05 -0.95
CA GLU A 77 -10.31 -1.09 0.06
C GLU A 77 -9.66 -2.39 -0.39
N GLU A 78 -8.86 -2.99 0.49
CA GLU A 78 -8.16 -4.23 0.20
C GLU A 78 -9.12 -5.41 0.36
N THR A 79 -9.18 -6.28 -0.65
CA THR A 79 -10.02 -7.49 -0.60
C THR A 79 -9.15 -8.72 -0.42
N PHE A 80 -9.67 -9.72 0.30
CA PHE A 80 -9.00 -11.01 0.49
C PHE A 80 -8.91 -11.80 -0.83
N ASP A 81 -7.70 -12.26 -1.16
CA ASP A 81 -7.40 -13.09 -2.32
C ASP A 81 -7.39 -14.57 -1.92
N SER A 82 -8.54 -15.21 -2.10
CA SER A 82 -8.74 -16.62 -1.77
C SER A 82 -7.85 -17.59 -2.57
N ARG A 83 -7.50 -17.22 -3.82
CA ARG A 83 -6.59 -18.03 -4.64
C ARG A 83 -5.16 -17.96 -4.12
N ARG A 84 -4.72 -16.78 -3.68
CA ARG A 84 -3.42 -16.61 -3.01
C ARG A 84 -3.34 -17.47 -1.75
N PHE A 85 -4.41 -17.52 -0.96
CA PHE A 85 -4.46 -18.35 0.25
C PHE A 85 -4.33 -19.85 -0.07
N ALA A 86 -4.96 -20.34 -1.14
CA ALA A 86 -4.77 -21.73 -1.56
C ALA A 86 -3.32 -22.07 -1.92
N LEU A 87 -2.62 -21.18 -2.62
CA LEU A 87 -1.20 -21.35 -2.94
C LEU A 87 -0.35 -21.45 -1.66
N TRP A 88 -0.66 -20.65 -0.64
CA TRP A 88 -0.02 -20.76 0.67
C TRP A 88 -0.25 -22.12 1.32
N LEU A 89 -1.47 -22.67 1.22
CA LEU A 89 -1.74 -24.01 1.72
C LEU A 89 -0.93 -25.07 0.99
N GLU A 90 -0.77 -24.99 -0.33
CA GLU A 90 0.06 -25.92 -1.11
C GLU A 90 1.50 -25.95 -0.60
N ILE A 91 2.10 -24.78 -0.42
CA ILE A 91 3.50 -24.65 0.00
C ILE A 91 3.69 -25.08 1.46
N MET A 92 2.73 -24.75 2.33
CA MET A 92 2.77 -25.25 3.71
C MET A 92 2.62 -26.77 3.78
N GLN A 93 1.88 -27.40 2.87
CA GLN A 93 1.74 -28.86 2.80
C GLN A 93 3.05 -29.56 2.39
N GLU A 94 3.90 -28.91 1.60
CA GLU A 94 5.23 -29.43 1.27
C GLU A 94 6.13 -29.56 2.52
N THR A 95 5.93 -28.68 3.50
CA THR A 95 6.61 -28.76 4.81
C THR A 95 6.11 -29.93 5.65
N GLY A 96 4.83 -30.28 5.50
CA GLY A 96 4.23 -31.47 6.09
C GLY A 96 2.85 -31.22 6.73
N PRO A 97 2.01 -32.26 6.84
CA PRO A 97 0.62 -32.13 7.28
C PRO A 97 0.47 -31.60 8.72
N ASP A 98 1.37 -32.01 9.63
CA ASP A 98 1.37 -31.58 11.04
C ASP A 98 1.69 -30.10 11.19
N PHE A 99 2.51 -29.56 10.28
CA PHE A 99 2.84 -28.13 10.27
C PHE A 99 1.61 -27.31 9.85
N VAL A 100 0.92 -27.73 8.79
CA VAL A 100 -0.33 -27.08 8.34
C VAL A 100 -1.37 -27.09 9.44
N ALA A 101 -1.64 -28.25 10.04
CA ALA A 101 -2.68 -28.38 11.05
C ALA A 101 -2.41 -27.50 12.28
N ARG A 102 -1.18 -27.49 12.79
CA ARG A 102 -0.78 -26.65 13.93
C ARG A 102 -0.82 -25.16 13.60
N THR A 103 -0.40 -24.79 12.38
CA THR A 103 -0.38 -23.38 11.97
C THR A 103 -1.80 -22.84 11.84
N LEU A 104 -2.70 -23.56 11.14
CA LEU A 104 -4.09 -23.15 10.98
C LEU A 104 -4.88 -23.16 12.30
N ALA A 105 -4.57 -24.09 13.22
CA ALA A 105 -5.19 -24.13 14.54
C ALA A 105 -4.65 -23.06 15.50
N GLY A 106 -3.45 -22.52 15.22
CA GLY A 106 -2.86 -21.42 15.98
C GLY A 106 -3.26 -20.04 15.47
N MET A 107 -3.96 -19.96 14.32
CA MET A 107 -4.45 -18.72 13.73
C MET A 107 -5.83 -18.35 14.27
N ASP A 108 -6.22 -17.10 14.07
CA ASP A 108 -7.57 -16.63 14.37
C ASP A 108 -8.67 -17.47 13.66
N GLU A 109 -9.67 -17.92 14.42
CA GLU A 109 -10.71 -18.85 13.93
C GLU A 109 -11.64 -18.18 12.90
N ASP A 110 -11.90 -16.87 13.07
CA ASP A 110 -12.75 -16.08 12.17
C ASP A 110 -12.07 -15.92 10.81
N PHE A 111 -10.75 -15.65 10.80
CA PHE A 111 -9.95 -15.62 9.59
C PHE A 111 -10.00 -16.94 8.81
N ILE A 112 -9.82 -18.09 9.47
CA ILE A 112 -9.86 -19.40 8.80
C ILE A 112 -11.26 -19.72 8.27
N THR A 113 -12.30 -19.39 9.03
CA THR A 113 -13.70 -19.60 8.63
C THR A 113 -14.05 -18.75 7.41
N MET A 114 -13.60 -17.49 7.37
CA MET A 114 -13.75 -16.61 6.21
C MET A 114 -12.99 -17.17 4.99
N ALA A 115 -11.73 -17.56 5.16
CA ALA A 115 -10.90 -18.03 4.06
C ALA A 115 -11.46 -19.31 3.41
N LEU A 116 -12.01 -20.22 4.22
CA LEU A 116 -12.62 -21.46 3.73
C LEU A 116 -14.01 -21.23 3.13
N SER A 117 -14.84 -20.36 3.70
CA SER A 117 -16.18 -20.06 3.16
C SER A 117 -16.12 -19.37 1.80
N GLN A 118 -15.03 -18.65 1.47
CA GLN A 118 -14.85 -18.08 0.14
C GLN A 118 -14.50 -19.12 -0.94
N GLN A 119 -13.96 -20.28 -0.56
CA GLN A 119 -13.53 -21.32 -1.51
C GLN A 119 -14.43 -22.54 -1.53
N THR A 120 -15.23 -22.74 -0.48
CA THR A 120 -16.06 -23.93 -0.29
C THR A 120 -17.48 -23.56 0.11
N LEU A 121 -18.42 -24.43 -0.25
CA LEU A 121 -19.79 -24.45 0.26
C LEU A 121 -19.89 -25.65 1.19
N VAL A 122 -20.37 -25.45 2.42
CA VAL A 122 -20.50 -26.53 3.40
C VAL A 122 -21.99 -26.76 3.67
N VAL A 123 -22.42 -28.02 3.61
CA VAL A 123 -23.81 -28.42 3.80
C VAL A 123 -23.90 -29.52 4.85
N ASP A 124 -24.86 -29.44 5.76
CA ASP A 124 -25.16 -30.51 6.70
C ASP A 124 -25.93 -31.64 5.97
N LEU A 125 -25.35 -32.84 5.95
CA LEU A 125 -25.90 -34.02 5.26
C LEU A 125 -27.25 -34.44 5.84
N ASP A 126 -27.43 -34.33 7.16
CA ASP A 126 -28.68 -34.72 7.83
C ASP A 126 -29.80 -33.76 7.46
N GLU A 127 -29.50 -32.45 7.43
CA GLU A 127 -30.47 -31.42 7.02
C GLU A 127 -30.83 -31.54 5.53
N LEU A 128 -29.84 -31.74 4.66
CA LEU A 128 -30.07 -31.98 3.23
C LEU A 128 -30.93 -33.23 3.00
N THR A 129 -30.66 -34.31 3.73
CA THR A 129 -31.46 -35.55 3.65
C THR A 129 -32.90 -35.32 4.11
N LEU A 130 -33.09 -34.60 5.23
CA LEU A 130 -34.44 -34.25 5.72
C LEU A 130 -35.21 -33.37 4.73
N ARG A 131 -34.53 -32.44 4.05
CA ARG A 131 -35.15 -31.61 2.99
C ARG A 131 -35.56 -32.44 1.78
N MET A 132 -34.71 -33.37 1.33
CA MET A 132 -35.05 -34.29 0.25
C MET A 132 -36.24 -35.20 0.61
N LEU A 133 -36.40 -35.57 1.88
CA LEU A 133 -37.51 -36.39 2.37
C LEU A 133 -38.82 -35.59 2.55
N ASN A 134 -38.76 -34.31 2.93
CA ASN A 134 -39.92 -33.44 3.16
C ASN A 134 -40.48 -32.78 1.88
N ARG A 135 -40.19 -33.38 0.72
CA ARG A 135 -40.59 -32.85 -0.60
C ARG A 135 -42.11 -32.81 -0.74
N THR A 136 -42.65 -31.63 -1.04
CA THR A 136 -44.00 -31.47 -1.58
C THR A 136 -43.88 -31.17 -3.07
N GLU A 137 -44.66 -31.85 -3.92
CA GLU A 137 -44.54 -31.79 -5.39
C GLU A 137 -44.77 -30.40 -6.02
N ASP A 138 -45.10 -29.37 -5.22
CA ASP A 138 -45.63 -28.07 -5.69
C ASP A 138 -44.70 -26.86 -5.51
N GLU A 139 -43.51 -26.99 -4.91
CA GLU A 139 -42.54 -25.88 -4.74
C GLU A 139 -41.35 -26.05 -5.71
N PRO A 140 -41.29 -25.29 -6.83
CA PRO A 140 -40.13 -25.28 -7.72
C PRO A 140 -39.03 -24.40 -7.11
N PHE A 141 -38.44 -24.84 -6.00
CA PHE A 141 -37.19 -24.28 -5.49
C PHE A 141 -36.00 -24.86 -6.26
N ASP A 142 -34.85 -24.18 -6.21
CA ASP A 142 -33.67 -24.32 -7.08
C ASP A 142 -32.86 -25.63 -6.92
N ASP A 143 -33.55 -26.78 -6.81
CA ASP A 143 -32.96 -28.14 -6.70
C ASP A 143 -32.03 -28.47 -7.87
N ARG A 144 -32.28 -27.86 -9.05
CA ARG A 144 -31.39 -28.01 -10.21
C ARG A 144 -30.03 -27.38 -9.95
N PHE A 145 -29.92 -26.30 -9.17
CA PHE A 145 -28.64 -25.69 -8.87
C PHE A 145 -27.80 -26.58 -7.94
N LEU A 146 -28.41 -27.23 -6.95
CA LEU A 146 -27.76 -28.19 -6.06
C LEU A 146 -27.42 -29.51 -6.76
N GLU A 147 -28.34 -30.11 -7.54
CA GLU A 147 -28.04 -31.30 -8.35
C GLU A 147 -26.95 -31.01 -9.40
N THR A 148 -27.02 -29.87 -10.11
CA THR A 148 -25.99 -29.46 -11.08
C THR A 148 -24.65 -29.15 -10.40
N ALA A 149 -24.66 -28.52 -9.21
CA ALA A 149 -23.45 -28.27 -8.44
C ALA A 149 -22.82 -29.57 -7.93
N LEU A 150 -23.61 -30.56 -7.50
CA LEU A 150 -23.11 -31.87 -7.06
C LEU A 150 -22.59 -32.73 -8.21
N GLU A 151 -23.23 -32.69 -9.38
CA GLU A 151 -22.81 -33.44 -10.57
C GLU A 151 -21.57 -32.83 -11.25
N GLY A 152 -21.35 -31.52 -11.11
CA GLY A 152 -20.26 -30.78 -11.75
C GLY A 152 -19.10 -30.36 -10.85
N SER A 153 -19.23 -30.43 -9.52
CA SER A 153 -18.24 -29.89 -8.57
C SER A 153 -17.60 -30.97 -7.70
N LEU A 154 -16.33 -30.75 -7.36
CA LEU A 154 -15.58 -31.62 -6.45
C LEU A 154 -16.15 -31.49 -5.03
N ASN A 155 -16.38 -32.62 -4.36
CA ASN A 155 -16.94 -32.68 -3.02
C ASN A 155 -16.21 -33.70 -2.14
N CYS A 156 -16.25 -33.50 -0.82
CA CYS A 156 -15.63 -34.37 0.18
C CYS A 156 -16.44 -34.34 1.48
N GLU A 157 -16.59 -35.51 2.11
CA GLU A 157 -17.37 -35.69 3.34
C GLU A 157 -16.46 -35.62 4.58
N PHE A 158 -16.85 -34.81 5.56
CA PHE A 158 -16.20 -34.69 6.85
C PHE A 158 -17.25 -34.86 7.96
N GLY A 159 -17.37 -36.09 8.49
CA GLY A 159 -18.37 -36.42 9.49
C GLY A 159 -19.79 -36.25 8.94
N LYS A 160 -20.53 -35.27 9.46
CA LYS A 160 -21.90 -34.93 9.02
C LYS A 160 -21.96 -33.79 8.00
N TYR A 161 -20.81 -33.23 7.62
CA TYR A 161 -20.75 -32.11 6.68
C TYR A 161 -20.24 -32.57 5.31
N LEU A 162 -20.92 -32.12 4.26
CA LEU A 162 -20.46 -32.23 2.88
C LEU A 162 -19.85 -30.90 2.46
N VAL A 163 -18.56 -30.94 2.09
CA VAL A 163 -17.84 -29.78 1.57
C VAL A 163 -17.83 -29.86 0.05
N ILE A 164 -18.23 -28.79 -0.61
CA ILE A 164 -18.31 -28.68 -2.08
C ILE A 164 -17.41 -27.51 -2.51
N SER A 165 -16.63 -27.70 -3.57
CA SER A 165 -15.76 -26.64 -4.07
C SER A 165 -16.53 -25.55 -4.81
N LYS A 166 -16.17 -24.28 -4.59
CA LYS A 166 -16.57 -23.15 -5.45
C LYS A 166 -15.63 -22.97 -6.65
N SER A 167 -14.43 -23.55 -6.59
CA SER A 167 -13.35 -23.39 -7.59
C SER A 167 -12.56 -24.69 -7.77
N LEU A 168 -12.31 -25.10 -9.01
CA LEU A 168 -11.59 -26.37 -9.27
C LEU A 168 -10.08 -26.26 -9.04
N ASP A 169 -9.50 -25.07 -9.19
CA ASP A 169 -8.04 -24.88 -9.29
C ASP A 169 -7.29 -25.15 -7.98
N SER A 170 -7.95 -25.04 -6.83
CA SER A 170 -7.33 -25.11 -5.48
C SER A 170 -7.86 -26.24 -4.59
N TRP A 171 -8.72 -27.11 -5.12
CA TRP A 171 -9.46 -28.08 -4.32
C TRP A 171 -8.57 -29.05 -3.54
N ASP A 172 -7.54 -29.61 -4.19
CA ASP A 172 -6.65 -30.60 -3.58
C ASP A 172 -5.91 -30.04 -2.37
N ALA A 173 -5.47 -28.78 -2.44
CA ALA A 173 -4.77 -28.10 -1.36
C ALA A 173 -5.67 -27.93 -0.13
N ILE A 174 -6.92 -27.49 -0.37
CA ILE A 174 -7.92 -27.24 0.67
C ILE A 174 -8.33 -28.55 1.35
N VAL A 175 -8.67 -29.59 0.58
CA VAL A 175 -9.08 -30.88 1.14
C VAL A 175 -7.94 -31.53 1.92
N ARG A 176 -6.70 -31.46 1.43
CA ARG A 176 -5.54 -31.95 2.20
C ARG A 176 -5.36 -31.17 3.48
N ALA A 177 -5.55 -29.84 3.47
CA ALA A 177 -5.45 -29.03 4.69
C ALA A 177 -6.55 -29.39 5.69
N MET A 178 -7.79 -29.57 5.23
CA MET A 178 -8.91 -30.02 6.05
C MET A 178 -8.67 -31.43 6.60
N ALA A 179 -8.16 -32.37 5.80
CA ALA A 179 -7.83 -33.72 6.27
C ALA A 179 -6.70 -33.71 7.32
N SER A 180 -5.68 -32.87 7.14
CA SER A 180 -4.62 -32.68 8.15
C SER A 180 -5.17 -32.09 9.46
N LEU A 181 -6.10 -31.13 9.36
CA LEU A 181 -6.81 -30.57 10.51
C LEU A 181 -7.73 -31.59 11.17
N ASP A 182 -8.41 -32.45 10.42
CA ASP A 182 -9.27 -33.50 10.95
C ASP A 182 -8.45 -34.50 11.79
N ALA A 183 -7.29 -34.90 11.27
CA ALA A 183 -6.40 -35.86 11.93
C ALA A 183 -5.82 -35.34 13.26
N HIS A 184 -5.48 -34.06 13.34
CA HIS A 184 -4.75 -33.50 14.50
C HIS A 184 -5.59 -32.61 15.41
N HIS A 185 -6.65 -32.00 14.86
CA HIS A 185 -7.49 -30.99 15.49
C HIS A 185 -8.97 -31.14 15.09
N HIS A 186 -9.50 -32.38 15.05
CA HIS A 186 -10.88 -32.70 14.65
C HIS A 186 -11.95 -31.74 15.21
N SER A 187 -11.92 -31.47 16.52
CA SER A 187 -12.90 -30.59 17.17
C SER A 187 -12.86 -29.15 16.65
N TYR A 188 -11.68 -28.66 16.29
CA TYR A 188 -11.52 -27.33 15.70
C TYR A 188 -12.10 -27.28 14.29
N LEU A 189 -11.80 -28.28 13.46
CA LEU A 189 -12.36 -28.40 12.12
C LEU A 189 -13.89 -28.47 12.15
N MET A 190 -14.48 -29.26 13.05
CA MET A 190 -15.94 -29.37 13.15
C MET A 190 -16.61 -28.04 13.50
N ARG A 191 -16.02 -27.22 14.39
CA ARG A 191 -16.54 -25.87 14.69
C ARG A 191 -16.49 -24.95 13.47
N ILE A 192 -15.38 -24.98 12.73
CA ILE A 192 -15.24 -24.20 11.49
C ILE A 192 -16.27 -24.64 10.45
N LEU A 193 -16.44 -25.95 10.23
CA LEU A 193 -17.42 -26.48 9.28
C LEU A 193 -18.85 -26.14 9.68
N GLU A 194 -19.18 -26.17 10.97
CA GLU A 194 -20.47 -25.73 11.49
C GLU A 194 -20.73 -24.24 11.15
N ARG A 195 -19.75 -23.37 11.38
CA ARG A 195 -19.83 -21.94 11.03
C ARG A 195 -19.93 -21.72 9.52
N CYS A 196 -19.12 -22.41 8.73
CA CYS A 196 -19.18 -22.36 7.27
C CYS A 196 -20.53 -22.86 6.73
N CYS A 197 -21.13 -23.86 7.37
CA CYS A 197 -22.47 -24.36 7.03
C CYS A 197 -23.53 -23.28 7.24
N HIS A 198 -23.49 -22.58 8.39
CA HIS A 198 -24.39 -21.45 8.64
C HIS A 198 -24.24 -20.31 7.62
N LEU A 199 -23.01 -20.00 7.19
CA LEU A 199 -22.76 -18.98 6.16
C LEU A 199 -23.25 -19.43 4.77
N SER A 200 -23.05 -20.71 4.45
CA SER A 200 -23.47 -21.31 3.17
C SER A 200 -25.00 -21.38 3.05
N PHE A 201 -25.68 -21.59 4.17
CA PHE A 201 -27.13 -21.65 4.25
C PHE A 201 -27.80 -20.32 3.87
N GLU A 202 -27.32 -19.21 4.40
CA GLU A 202 -27.84 -17.88 4.05
C GLU A 202 -27.56 -17.52 2.60
N TYR A 203 -26.41 -17.92 2.05
CA TYR A 203 -26.13 -17.74 0.62
C TYR A 203 -27.17 -18.46 -0.27
N ILE A 204 -27.73 -19.58 0.20
CA ILE A 204 -28.74 -20.36 -0.52
C ILE A 204 -30.15 -19.74 -0.34
N GLU A 205 -30.46 -19.13 0.81
CA GLU A 205 -31.77 -18.50 1.07
C GLU A 205 -31.88 -17.04 0.55
N ASP A 206 -30.81 -16.23 0.61
CA ASP A 206 -30.84 -14.78 0.33
C ASP A 206 -30.80 -14.41 -1.16
N ASN A 207 -30.57 -15.36 -2.07
CA ASN A 207 -30.73 -15.14 -3.51
C ASN A 207 -32.21 -14.94 -3.95
N GLY A 208 -33.14 -14.83 -2.98
CA GLY A 208 -34.58 -14.64 -3.15
C GLY A 208 -35.22 -13.31 -2.70
N GLY A 209 -34.51 -12.33 -2.12
CA GLY A 209 -35.07 -10.96 -2.01
C GLY A 209 -34.66 -10.01 -0.87
N LEU A 210 -34.14 -8.84 -1.28
CA LEU A 210 -34.25 -7.48 -0.70
C LEU A 210 -34.21 -7.29 0.83
N TYR A 211 -33.01 -6.98 1.36
CA TYR A 211 -32.62 -5.69 1.96
C TYR A 211 -31.08 -5.57 1.91
N ASN A 212 -30.55 -4.34 1.74
CA ASN A 212 -29.10 -4.02 1.82
C ASN A 212 -28.57 -4.23 3.26
N VAL A 213 -28.58 -5.46 3.74
CA VAL A 213 -27.84 -5.90 4.92
C VAL A 213 -26.74 -6.80 4.40
N LEU A 214 -25.49 -6.54 4.80
CA LEU A 214 -24.37 -7.40 4.47
C LEU A 214 -24.74 -8.84 4.85
N THR A 215 -24.56 -9.79 3.93
CA THR A 215 -24.73 -11.22 4.27
C THR A 215 -23.81 -11.55 5.46
N LYS A 216 -24.12 -12.55 6.30
CA LYS A 216 -23.18 -12.90 7.40
C LYS A 216 -21.76 -13.22 6.91
N SER A 217 -21.63 -13.64 5.65
CA SER A 217 -20.33 -13.82 4.99
C SER A 217 -19.59 -12.49 4.78
N GLU A 218 -20.30 -11.44 4.36
CA GLU A 218 -19.73 -10.10 4.22
C GLU A 218 -19.46 -9.45 5.58
N GLN A 219 -20.30 -9.69 6.59
CA GLN A 219 -20.05 -9.26 7.96
C GLN A 219 -18.78 -9.90 8.52
N LEU A 220 -18.64 -11.22 8.40
CA LEU A 220 -17.42 -11.93 8.83
C LEU A 220 -16.19 -11.41 8.08
N SER A 221 -16.30 -11.18 6.76
CA SER A 221 -15.20 -10.60 5.99
C SER A 221 -14.83 -9.20 6.47
N SER A 222 -15.81 -8.37 6.83
CA SER A 222 -15.59 -7.02 7.38
C SER A 222 -14.94 -7.08 8.76
N ASP A 223 -15.37 -8.00 9.63
CA ASP A 223 -14.81 -8.14 10.98
C ASP A 223 -13.35 -8.61 10.94
N VAL A 224 -13.05 -9.60 10.07
CA VAL A 224 -11.68 -10.07 9.85
C VAL A 224 -10.80 -8.96 9.25
N ALA A 225 -11.32 -8.20 8.27
CA ALA A 225 -10.61 -7.05 7.70
C ALA A 225 -10.33 -5.97 8.77
N ALA A 226 -11.29 -5.70 9.65
CA ALA A 226 -11.15 -4.73 10.73
C ALA A 226 -10.12 -5.19 11.77
N GLY A 227 -10.16 -6.46 12.21
CA GLY A 227 -9.18 -7.00 13.14
C GLY A 227 -7.76 -7.01 12.57
N ARG A 228 -7.62 -7.27 11.27
CA ARG A 228 -6.35 -7.09 10.55
C ARG A 228 -5.88 -5.65 10.58
N GLU A 229 -6.75 -4.70 10.24
CA GLU A 229 -6.38 -3.29 10.19
C GLU A 229 -5.94 -2.79 11.57
N GLU A 230 -6.61 -3.22 12.64
CA GLU A 230 -6.20 -2.90 14.01
C GLU A 230 -4.78 -3.40 14.34
N ARG A 231 -4.45 -4.64 13.95
CA ARG A 231 -3.07 -5.17 14.11
C ARG A 231 -2.05 -4.36 13.32
N ARG A 232 -2.39 -3.96 12.09
CA ARG A 232 -1.52 -3.11 11.25
C ARG A 232 -1.36 -1.71 11.86
N GLU A 233 -2.42 -1.10 12.35
CA GLU A 233 -2.35 0.21 13.03
C GLU A 233 -1.43 0.17 14.26
N GLN A 234 -1.50 -0.90 15.07
CA GLN A 234 -0.60 -1.11 16.21
C GLN A 234 0.87 -1.24 15.78
N ALA A 235 1.13 -1.82 14.61
CA ALA A 235 2.46 -1.89 13.99
C ALA A 235 2.88 -0.56 13.31
N GLY A 236 2.05 0.48 13.39
CA GLY A 236 2.31 1.82 12.86
C GLY A 236 1.90 2.04 11.41
N PHE A 237 1.04 1.18 10.86
CA PHE A 237 0.45 1.39 9.54
C PHE A 237 -0.72 2.39 9.60
N VAL A 238 -1.06 2.92 8.43
CA VAL A 238 -2.23 3.77 8.24
C VAL A 238 -3.16 3.05 7.26
N PRO A 239 -4.46 2.89 7.58
CA PRO A 239 -5.42 2.26 6.69
C PRO A 239 -5.49 3.00 5.34
N PRO A 240 -5.60 2.28 4.20
CA PRO A 240 -5.69 2.91 2.88
C PRO A 240 -6.82 3.95 2.78
N THR A 241 -7.99 3.64 3.32
CA THR A 241 -9.16 4.54 3.32
C THR A 241 -8.94 5.78 4.17
N ALA A 242 -8.29 5.63 5.34
CA ALA A 242 -7.93 6.75 6.21
C ALA A 242 -6.85 7.64 5.57
N ALA A 243 -5.84 7.05 4.94
CA ALA A 243 -4.79 7.75 4.21
C ALA A 243 -5.37 8.56 3.03
N LEU A 244 -6.24 7.94 2.23
CA LEU A 244 -6.94 8.61 1.13
C LEU A 244 -7.83 9.75 1.65
N GLY A 245 -8.54 9.53 2.76
CA GLY A 245 -9.32 10.55 3.45
C GLY A 245 -8.47 11.76 3.86
N PHE A 246 -7.31 11.53 4.49
CA PHE A 246 -6.37 12.58 4.86
C PHE A 246 -5.87 13.39 3.65
N LEU A 247 -5.45 12.71 2.57
CA LEU A 247 -4.96 13.37 1.35
C LEU A 247 -6.05 14.20 0.66
N ASN A 248 -7.30 13.70 0.65
CA ASN A 248 -8.43 14.44 0.09
C ASN A 248 -8.82 15.66 0.93
N LEU A 249 -8.76 15.56 2.26
CA LEU A 249 -8.94 16.71 3.15
C LEU A 249 -7.87 17.78 2.88
N ALA A 250 -6.61 17.38 2.72
CA ALA A 250 -5.52 18.30 2.39
C ALA A 250 -5.71 19.00 1.02
N ARG A 251 -6.24 18.29 0.01
CA ARG A 251 -6.54 18.86 -1.32
C ARG A 251 -7.68 19.88 -1.30
N ARG A 252 -8.73 19.61 -0.50
CA ARG A 252 -9.96 20.42 -0.49
C ARG A 252 -9.89 21.63 0.44
N ALA A 253 -9.19 21.52 1.56
CA ALA A 253 -9.08 22.61 2.53
C ALA A 253 -8.56 23.90 1.88
N GLY A 254 -9.08 25.05 2.32
CA GLY A 254 -8.51 26.34 1.94
C GLY A 254 -7.12 26.51 2.55
N VAL A 255 -6.18 27.12 1.83
CA VAL A 255 -4.84 27.37 2.40
C VAL A 255 -4.96 28.23 3.66
N ASP A 256 -5.80 29.26 3.65
CA ASP A 256 -6.06 30.11 4.82
C ASP A 256 -6.67 29.33 6.00
N GLU A 257 -7.55 28.37 5.73
CA GLU A 257 -8.13 27.48 6.75
C GLU A 257 -7.06 26.55 7.35
N LEU A 258 -6.18 26.00 6.52
CA LEU A 258 -5.04 25.20 7.00
C LEU A 258 -4.09 26.05 7.85
N MET A 259 -3.88 27.32 7.49
CA MET A 259 -3.06 28.28 8.23
C MET A 259 -3.61 28.60 9.61
N GLU A 260 -4.93 28.80 9.71
CA GLU A 260 -5.63 29.15 10.95
C GLU A 260 -5.92 27.93 11.82
N SER A 261 -5.99 26.73 11.22
CA SER A 261 -6.16 25.49 11.98
C SER A 261 -4.97 25.26 12.92
N GLY A 262 -5.24 25.38 14.22
CA GLY A 262 -4.33 24.98 15.30
C GLY A 262 -4.59 23.57 15.83
N THR A 263 -5.63 22.91 15.32
CA THR A 263 -6.04 21.57 15.77
C THR A 263 -5.60 20.51 14.78
N VAL A 264 -4.79 19.57 15.25
CA VAL A 264 -4.48 18.32 14.54
C VAL A 264 -5.79 17.61 14.18
N ASP A 265 -5.89 17.09 12.96
CA ASP A 265 -7.09 16.42 12.46
C ASP A 265 -7.36 15.11 13.23
N ALA A 266 -8.60 14.62 13.13
CA ALA A 266 -9.04 13.43 13.87
C ALA A 266 -8.27 12.16 13.46
N ILE A 267 -7.87 12.04 12.19
CA ILE A 267 -7.16 10.87 11.67
C ILE A 267 -5.75 10.82 12.27
N THR A 268 -5.01 11.93 12.20
CA THR A 268 -3.68 12.05 12.79
C THR A 268 -3.71 11.88 14.31
N LYS A 269 -4.73 12.42 15.00
CA LYS A 269 -4.91 12.20 16.45
C LYS A 269 -5.13 10.74 16.80
N SER A 270 -5.97 10.03 16.05
CA SER A 270 -6.26 8.61 16.29
C SER A 270 -4.99 7.78 16.14
N TYR A 271 -4.24 7.98 15.05
CA TYR A 271 -2.99 7.28 14.78
C TYR A 271 -1.96 7.43 15.93
N PHE A 272 -1.68 8.68 16.36
CA PHE A 272 -0.72 8.90 17.43
C PHE A 272 -1.20 8.38 18.79
N ARG A 273 -2.52 8.30 19.02
CA ARG A 273 -3.05 7.65 20.22
C ARG A 273 -2.77 6.15 20.21
N THR A 274 -3.13 5.46 19.12
CA THR A 274 -2.94 4.01 18.98
C THR A 274 -1.47 3.61 19.14
N ILE A 275 -0.54 4.34 18.52
CA ILE A 275 0.89 4.05 18.62
C ILE A 275 1.44 4.31 20.03
N ASN A 276 1.02 5.39 20.68
CA ASN A 276 1.47 5.67 22.04
C ASN A 276 0.95 4.62 23.03
N GLU A 277 -0.27 4.11 22.81
CA GLU A 277 -0.84 2.99 23.58
C GLU A 277 -0.06 1.69 23.34
N ALA A 278 0.26 1.36 22.09
CA ALA A 278 1.07 0.19 21.73
C ALA A 278 2.47 0.25 22.38
N TRP A 279 3.17 1.38 22.29
CA TRP A 279 4.49 1.55 22.92
C TRP A 279 4.44 1.54 24.44
N ALA A 280 3.37 2.05 25.05
CA ALA A 280 3.18 1.95 26.49
C ALA A 280 3.00 0.47 26.92
N ASN A 281 2.23 -0.29 26.16
CA ASN A 281 2.00 -1.71 26.41
C ASN A 281 3.28 -2.56 26.23
N ASP A 282 4.08 -2.30 25.18
CA ASP A 282 5.37 -2.95 24.97
C ASP A 282 6.37 -2.62 26.09
N SER A 283 6.39 -1.36 26.54
CA SER A 283 7.27 -0.94 27.64
C SER A 283 6.89 -1.61 28.97
N LEU A 284 5.60 -1.82 29.21
CA LEU A 284 5.09 -2.56 30.36
C LEU A 284 5.39 -4.06 30.27
N ALA A 285 5.28 -4.66 29.08
CA ALA A 285 5.64 -6.06 28.84
C ALA A 285 7.15 -6.32 28.98
N ALA A 286 7.98 -5.39 28.51
CA ALA A 286 9.43 -5.43 28.68
C ALA A 286 9.85 -5.22 30.14
N ALA A 287 9.16 -4.36 30.90
CA ALA A 287 9.41 -4.15 32.33
C ALA A 287 9.00 -5.36 33.19
N GLY A 288 8.01 -6.16 32.75
CA GLY A 288 7.62 -7.43 33.37
C GLY A 288 8.60 -8.59 33.11
N SER A 289 9.49 -8.44 32.14
CA SER A 289 10.50 -9.43 31.77
C SER A 289 11.87 -9.04 32.33
N GLN A 290 12.04 -9.06 33.66
CA GLN A 290 13.38 -8.95 34.24
C GLN A 290 14.22 -10.17 33.83
N PRO A 291 15.42 -9.99 33.25
CA PRO A 291 16.32 -11.09 33.01
C PRO A 291 16.82 -11.64 34.36
N ALA A 292 16.64 -12.94 34.57
CA ALA A 292 17.17 -13.64 35.73
C ALA A 292 18.70 -13.41 35.82
N PRO A 293 19.25 -13.04 37.00
CA PRO A 293 20.67 -12.82 37.15
C PRO A 293 21.37 -14.18 37.25
N GLY A 294 21.95 -14.66 36.15
CA GLY A 294 22.77 -15.87 36.19
C GLY A 294 23.20 -16.42 34.84
N ALA A 295 24.22 -15.82 34.22
CA ALA A 295 25.16 -16.51 33.32
C ALA A 295 26.32 -15.57 32.95
N SER A 296 27.27 -15.37 33.87
CA SER A 296 28.61 -14.93 33.52
C SER A 296 29.41 -16.12 33.02
N GLY A 297 29.70 -16.18 31.72
CA GLY A 297 30.66 -17.14 31.16
C GLY A 297 30.61 -17.24 29.64
N GLY A 298 31.63 -16.71 28.97
CA GLY A 298 31.90 -16.98 27.54
C GLY A 298 32.11 -15.75 26.68
N ALA A 299 33.21 -15.02 26.90
CA ALA A 299 33.78 -14.15 25.88
C ALA A 299 34.48 -15.04 24.84
N ASP A 300 33.86 -15.25 23.68
CA ASP A 300 34.51 -15.49 22.38
C ASP A 300 33.44 -15.78 21.30
N ALA A 301 33.11 -14.75 20.53
CA ALA A 301 32.80 -14.80 19.09
C ALA A 301 32.30 -13.43 18.66
N THR A 302 33.18 -12.66 18.01
CA THR A 302 32.81 -11.50 17.19
C THR A 302 31.65 -11.85 16.25
N PRO A 303 30.59 -11.03 16.15
CA PRO A 303 29.52 -11.26 15.19
C PRO A 303 30.11 -11.23 13.78
N THR A 304 30.15 -12.41 13.14
CA THR A 304 30.86 -12.71 11.89
C THR A 304 30.49 -11.72 10.79
N GLU A 305 31.45 -11.22 10.00
CA GLU A 305 31.24 -10.32 8.84
C GLU A 305 30.10 -10.77 7.90
N LYS A 306 29.81 -12.08 7.85
CA LYS A 306 28.68 -12.66 7.13
C LYS A 306 27.31 -12.20 7.63
N MET A 307 27.14 -11.94 8.93
CA MET A 307 25.90 -11.42 9.52
C MET A 307 25.69 -9.94 9.19
N VAL A 308 26.77 -9.17 9.11
CA VAL A 308 26.74 -7.79 8.59
C VAL A 308 26.39 -7.80 7.10
N GLN A 309 26.94 -8.73 6.32
CA GLN A 309 26.57 -8.90 4.90
C GLN A 309 25.12 -9.35 4.72
N PHE A 310 24.58 -10.21 5.60
CA PHE A 310 23.18 -10.63 5.55
C PHE A 310 22.22 -9.50 5.93
N ILE A 311 22.55 -8.71 6.95
CA ILE A 311 21.80 -7.51 7.32
C ILE A 311 21.87 -6.44 6.21
N GLN A 312 23.03 -6.27 5.57
CA GLN A 312 23.18 -5.40 4.40
C GLN A 312 22.35 -5.88 3.21
N LEU A 313 22.32 -7.19 2.95
CA LEU A 313 21.51 -7.77 1.89
C LEU A 313 20.00 -7.67 2.19
N LEU A 314 19.59 -7.84 3.44
CA LEU A 314 18.22 -7.54 3.88
C LEU A 314 17.90 -6.04 3.80
N GLY A 315 18.89 -5.15 3.97
CA GLY A 315 18.75 -3.71 3.72
C GLY A 315 18.62 -3.37 2.22
N GLU A 316 19.34 -4.07 1.35
CA GLU A 316 19.23 -3.92 -0.12
C GLU A 316 17.87 -4.41 -0.66
N ILE A 317 17.26 -5.40 -0.01
CA ILE A 317 15.91 -5.92 -0.31
C ILE A 317 14.82 -5.09 0.41
N ASP A 318 15.21 -4.05 1.16
CA ASP A 318 14.28 -3.20 1.93
C ASP A 318 13.55 -4.01 3.03
N ALA A 319 14.01 -5.23 3.34
CA ALA A 319 13.38 -6.20 4.23
C ALA A 319 13.50 -5.79 5.70
N ILE A 320 14.67 -5.34 6.15
CA ILE A 320 14.79 -4.75 7.49
C ILE A 320 14.50 -3.25 7.37
N PRO A 321 13.56 -2.66 8.15
CA PRO A 321 13.62 -1.23 8.39
C PRO A 321 14.97 -0.98 9.07
N ALA A 322 15.91 -0.38 8.35
CA ALA A 322 17.21 -0.01 8.92
C ALA A 322 16.95 0.85 10.18
N PRO A 323 17.93 1.07 11.06
CA PRO A 323 17.83 2.12 12.07
C PRO A 323 17.80 3.51 11.36
N GLU A 324 16.66 3.81 10.75
CA GLU A 324 16.38 4.86 9.76
C GLU A 324 16.33 6.25 10.37
N LYS A 325 16.36 6.36 11.71
CA LYS A 325 16.29 7.64 12.43
C LYS A 325 17.40 8.63 12.03
N THR A 326 18.49 8.13 11.44
CA THR A 326 19.63 8.96 10.99
C THR A 326 19.84 8.95 9.48
N GLN A 327 19.49 7.87 8.77
CA GLN A 327 19.78 7.71 7.34
C GLN A 327 18.86 8.52 6.42
N LEU A 328 17.62 8.77 6.85
CA LEU A 328 16.60 9.53 6.11
C LEU A 328 17.02 11.00 5.83
N LEU A 329 17.95 11.53 6.64
CA LEU A 329 18.55 12.86 6.45
C LEU A 329 19.96 12.82 5.83
N GLU A 330 20.66 11.67 5.89
CA GLU A 330 22.07 11.55 5.49
C GLU A 330 22.25 11.00 4.06
N GLU A 331 21.48 10.00 3.63
CA GLU A 331 21.62 9.41 2.28
C GLU A 331 21.30 10.41 1.18
N SER A 332 20.35 11.28 1.42
CA SER A 332 19.96 12.31 0.45
C SER A 332 20.89 13.54 0.44
N ARG A 333 22.04 13.56 1.11
CA ARG A 333 22.98 14.71 1.10
C ARG A 333 23.78 14.86 -0.20
N THR A 334 23.97 13.77 -0.93
CA THR A 334 24.82 13.72 -2.13
C THR A 334 24.03 13.92 -3.43
N GLY A 335 22.71 13.70 -3.40
CA GLY A 335 21.79 13.89 -4.53
C GLY A 335 21.35 15.34 -4.77
N ARG A 336 20.93 15.65 -6.00
CA ARG A 336 20.43 16.98 -6.43
C ARG A 336 19.22 17.43 -5.60
N GLN A 337 18.28 16.53 -5.31
CA GLN A 337 17.15 16.76 -4.41
C GLN A 337 17.55 17.17 -2.99
N GLY A 338 18.72 16.72 -2.52
CA GLY A 338 19.24 17.13 -1.23
C GLY A 338 19.66 18.58 -1.13
N ARG A 339 19.98 19.21 -2.28
CA ARG A 339 20.22 20.64 -2.36
C ARG A 339 18.92 21.42 -2.46
N GLU A 340 17.86 20.81 -2.98
CA GLU A 340 16.57 21.45 -3.12
C GLU A 340 15.83 21.54 -1.78
N ASN A 341 15.83 20.46 -1.00
CA ASN A 341 15.19 20.31 0.32
C ASN A 341 15.99 20.88 1.50
N ARG A 342 16.85 21.89 1.26
CA ARG A 342 17.73 22.44 2.31
C ARG A 342 16.97 23.08 3.46
N LEU A 343 15.90 23.83 3.19
CA LEU A 343 15.22 24.63 4.23
C LEU A 343 14.68 23.74 5.36
N ILE A 344 13.97 22.66 5.01
CA ILE A 344 13.38 21.77 6.01
C ILE A 344 14.43 20.92 6.72
N ARG A 345 15.52 20.55 6.03
CA ARG A 345 16.62 19.80 6.64
C ARG A 345 17.42 20.64 7.61
N ASP A 346 17.80 21.84 7.20
CA ASP A 346 18.52 22.78 8.05
C ASP A 346 17.70 23.08 9.31
N ALA A 347 16.38 23.28 9.15
CA ALA A 347 15.45 23.43 10.28
C ALA A 347 15.42 22.20 11.22
N MET A 348 15.40 20.97 10.68
CA MET A 348 15.43 19.74 11.47
C MET A 348 16.77 19.55 12.20
N PHE A 349 17.90 19.95 11.60
CA PHE A 349 19.21 19.93 12.25
C PHE A 349 19.30 20.96 13.38
N GLU A 350 18.84 22.19 13.15
CA GLU A 350 18.75 23.22 14.19
C GLU A 350 17.86 22.75 15.35
N LEU A 351 16.74 22.10 15.04
CA LEU A 351 15.83 21.56 16.05
C LEU A 351 16.45 20.41 16.85
N ARG A 352 17.24 19.53 16.20
CA ARG A 352 17.95 18.45 16.89
C ARG A 352 18.89 18.98 17.98
N GLU A 353 19.59 20.07 17.68
CA GLU A 353 20.51 20.73 18.62
C GLU A 353 19.76 21.51 19.72
N ALA A 354 18.59 22.07 19.40
CA ALA A 354 17.80 22.89 20.33
C ALA A 354 16.88 22.08 21.27
N ASP A 355 16.15 21.09 20.74
CA ASP A 355 15.21 20.24 21.48
C ASP A 355 15.10 18.84 20.87
N GLY A 356 15.81 17.87 21.47
CA GLY A 356 15.80 16.47 21.03
C GLY A 356 14.43 15.78 21.13
N LYS A 357 13.53 16.22 22.03
CA LYS A 357 12.19 15.66 22.15
C LYS A 357 11.30 16.13 21.00
N LEU A 358 11.33 17.42 20.70
CA LEU A 358 10.58 18.00 19.59
C LEU A 358 11.10 17.45 18.25
N TYR A 359 12.42 17.30 18.09
CA TYR A 359 13.01 16.60 16.94
C TYR A 359 12.46 15.18 16.77
N SER A 360 12.39 14.40 17.86
CA SER A 360 11.86 13.03 17.82
C SER A 360 10.38 13.03 17.40
N LEU A 361 9.58 13.97 17.90
CA LEU A 361 8.19 14.13 17.50
C LEU A 361 8.05 14.45 16.00
N ARG A 362 8.85 15.38 15.47
CA ARG A 362 8.85 15.73 14.04
C ARG A 362 9.28 14.57 13.15
N MET A 363 10.23 13.75 13.61
CA MET A 363 10.60 12.50 12.91
C MET A 363 9.45 11.48 12.90
N HIS A 364 8.67 11.38 13.97
CA HIS A 364 7.48 10.53 13.99
C HIS A 364 6.40 11.03 13.03
N GLU A 365 6.19 12.34 12.93
CA GLU A 365 5.28 12.94 11.96
C GLU A 365 5.73 12.70 10.52
N LEU A 366 7.04 12.78 10.23
CA LEU A 366 7.58 12.43 8.91
C LEU A 366 7.29 10.97 8.53
N ASN A 367 7.50 10.04 9.46
CA ASN A 367 7.23 8.63 9.21
C ASN A 367 5.73 8.36 8.98
N TYR A 368 4.87 8.99 9.79
CA TYR A 368 3.42 8.96 9.61
C TYR A 368 3.00 9.44 8.22
N LEU A 369 3.53 10.56 7.76
CA LEU A 369 3.23 11.12 6.44
C LEU A 369 3.74 10.21 5.30
N ALA A 370 4.90 9.56 5.47
CA ALA A 370 5.40 8.60 4.51
C ALA A 370 4.46 7.38 4.42
N ASN A 371 3.98 6.87 5.55
CA ASN A 371 2.99 5.78 5.59
C ASN A 371 1.66 6.18 4.94
N ILE A 372 1.18 7.43 5.14
CA ILE A 372 0.00 7.95 4.42
C ILE A 372 0.22 7.88 2.91
N LEU A 373 1.37 8.32 2.40
CA LEU A 373 1.63 8.32 0.96
C LEU A 373 1.71 6.90 0.40
N ILE A 374 2.36 5.98 1.10
CA ILE A 374 2.46 4.57 0.68
C ILE A 374 1.08 3.93 0.61
N SER A 375 0.24 4.15 1.63
CA SER A 375 -1.09 3.54 1.73
C SER A 375 -2.14 4.20 0.83
N GLY A 376 -2.04 5.51 0.56
CA GLY A 376 -3.13 6.30 -0.01
C GLY A 376 -2.84 7.04 -1.32
N CYS A 377 -1.62 6.94 -1.87
CA CYS A 377 -1.24 7.66 -3.09
C CYS A 377 -0.62 6.74 -4.14
N GLY A 378 -1.09 6.85 -5.38
CA GLY A 378 -0.43 6.27 -6.55
C GLY A 378 0.74 7.13 -7.05
N TYR A 379 1.80 6.48 -7.51
CA TYR A 379 2.91 7.11 -8.24
C TYR A 379 3.25 6.24 -9.45
N HIS A 380 3.20 6.79 -10.66
CA HIS A 380 3.43 6.03 -11.90
C HIS A 380 2.58 4.75 -12.04
N SER A 381 1.32 4.80 -11.57
CA SER A 381 0.38 3.66 -11.54
C SER A 381 0.82 2.48 -10.67
N ARG A 382 1.72 2.71 -9.70
CA ARG A 382 2.13 1.75 -8.68
C ARG A 382 2.08 2.40 -7.29
N SER A 383 2.25 1.59 -6.24
CA SER A 383 2.51 2.09 -4.90
C SER A 383 3.92 2.71 -4.79
N LEU A 384 4.04 3.67 -3.87
CA LEU A 384 5.31 4.33 -3.55
C LEU A 384 6.23 3.41 -2.75
N ARG A 385 7.53 3.48 -3.04
CA ARG A 385 8.56 2.88 -2.17
C ARG A 385 8.75 3.74 -0.92
N GLN A 386 9.33 3.17 0.14
CA GLN A 386 9.55 3.89 1.40
C GLN A 386 10.47 5.11 1.22
N SER A 387 11.57 4.94 0.49
CA SER A 387 12.49 6.03 0.18
C SER A 387 11.84 7.14 -0.65
N GLU A 388 11.05 6.77 -1.67
CA GLU A 388 10.32 7.73 -2.52
C GLU A 388 9.29 8.51 -1.70
N ALA A 389 8.51 7.82 -0.85
CA ALA A 389 7.54 8.46 0.02
C ALA A 389 8.21 9.46 0.98
N ALA A 390 9.34 9.07 1.60
CA ALA A 390 10.12 9.96 2.45
C ALA A 390 10.61 11.22 1.69
N GLU A 391 11.11 11.06 0.46
CA GLU A 391 11.55 12.17 -0.37
C GLU A 391 10.39 13.11 -0.75
N ILE A 392 9.23 12.56 -1.11
CA ILE A 392 8.02 13.33 -1.42
C ILE A 392 7.54 14.11 -0.19
N VAL A 393 7.52 13.48 0.99
CA VAL A 393 7.14 14.18 2.23
C VAL A 393 8.06 15.36 2.50
N LEU A 394 9.37 15.17 2.34
CA LEU A 394 10.34 16.24 2.53
C LEU A 394 10.18 17.36 1.49
N ALA A 395 10.01 17.02 0.22
CA ALA A 395 9.81 17.99 -0.86
C ALA A 395 8.50 18.79 -0.67
N THR A 396 7.41 18.08 -0.37
CA THR A 396 6.09 18.68 -0.12
C THR A 396 6.11 19.55 1.14
N GLY A 397 6.72 19.08 2.22
CA GLY A 397 6.92 19.86 3.43
C GLY A 397 7.77 21.11 3.20
N ASN A 398 8.83 21.00 2.39
CA ASN A 398 9.68 22.14 2.02
C ASN A 398 8.89 23.20 1.25
N LEU A 399 8.04 22.79 0.32
CA LEU A 399 7.14 23.68 -0.41
C LEU A 399 6.14 24.39 0.53
N GLY A 400 5.58 23.65 1.49
CA GLY A 400 4.70 24.22 2.52
C GLY A 400 5.42 25.24 3.41
N LEU A 401 6.65 24.93 3.82
CA LEU A 401 7.49 25.83 4.61
C LEU A 401 7.85 27.11 3.83
N GLU A 402 8.25 26.99 2.56
CA GLU A 402 8.49 28.15 1.68
C GLU A 402 7.22 29.01 1.54
N TYR A 403 6.05 28.36 1.45
CA TYR A 403 4.79 29.07 1.40
C TYR A 403 4.54 29.88 2.67
N LEU A 404 4.71 29.28 3.85
CA LEU A 404 4.54 29.94 5.15
C LEU A 404 5.44 31.17 5.29
N LEU A 405 6.72 31.02 4.97
CA LEU A 405 7.72 32.08 5.08
C LEU A 405 7.44 33.26 4.15
N SER A 406 6.81 33.01 2.99
CA SER A 406 6.46 34.08 2.06
C SER A 406 5.22 34.90 2.47
N VAL A 407 4.26 34.27 3.17
CA VAL A 407 2.99 34.91 3.57
C VAL A 407 3.15 35.69 4.88
N ARG A 408 4.08 35.27 5.75
CA ARG A 408 4.52 36.04 6.91
C ARG A 408 5.90 36.63 6.65
N PRO A 409 6.01 37.80 6.02
CA PRO A 409 7.29 38.49 5.94
C PRO A 409 7.75 38.79 7.37
N ALA A 410 8.85 38.16 7.73
CA ALA A 410 9.64 38.48 8.89
C ALA A 410 9.82 40.00 9.08
N ALA A 411 9.67 40.48 10.32
CA ALA A 411 10.30 41.73 10.74
C ALA A 411 11.81 41.68 10.42
N PRO A 412 12.51 42.82 10.21
CA PRO A 412 13.93 42.81 9.86
C PRO A 412 14.74 42.03 10.92
N GLY A 413 15.21 40.83 10.55
CA GLY A 413 15.72 39.82 11.50
C GLY A 413 14.80 38.60 11.69
N GLY A 414 14.21 38.09 10.62
CA GLY A 414 13.19 37.04 10.63
C GLY A 414 13.54 35.75 11.36
N PRO A 415 12.52 35.03 11.87
CA PRO A 415 12.78 33.74 12.50
C PRO A 415 13.48 32.83 11.50
N LEU A 416 14.60 32.28 11.94
CA LEU A 416 15.29 31.19 11.27
C LEU A 416 14.30 30.03 11.01
N PRO A 417 14.59 29.11 10.08
CA PRO A 417 13.74 27.94 9.82
C PRO A 417 13.44 27.11 11.08
N GLY A 418 14.38 27.01 12.04
CA GLY A 418 14.21 26.30 13.31
C GLY A 418 12.99 26.72 14.15
N PRO A 419 12.82 28.01 14.49
CA PRO A 419 11.63 28.50 15.22
C PRO A 419 10.28 28.14 14.58
N VAL A 420 10.21 28.05 13.25
CA VAL A 420 8.96 27.72 12.54
C VAL A 420 8.55 26.26 12.76
N LEU A 421 9.50 25.32 12.87
CA LEU A 421 9.23 23.92 13.22
C LEU A 421 8.88 23.72 14.71
N ALA A 422 9.23 24.67 15.57
CA ALA A 422 8.77 24.68 16.95
C ALA A 422 7.27 25.05 17.03
N ASP A 423 6.83 26.01 16.21
CA ASP A 423 5.46 26.53 16.20
C ASP A 423 4.49 25.73 15.30
N HIS A 424 5.01 25.00 14.31
CA HIS A 424 4.21 24.24 13.34
C HIS A 424 4.68 22.80 13.20
N ASP A 425 3.70 21.88 13.12
CA ASP A 425 3.97 20.46 12.87
C ASP A 425 4.23 20.14 11.41
N MET A 426 4.91 19.01 11.16
CA MET A 426 5.23 18.56 9.81
C MET A 426 3.97 18.23 9.01
N VAL A 427 2.90 17.81 9.71
CA VAL A 427 1.61 17.47 9.12
C VAL A 427 0.98 18.70 8.46
N LYS A 428 1.01 19.85 9.12
CA LYS A 428 0.51 21.13 8.61
C LYS A 428 1.33 21.61 7.42
N LEU A 429 2.66 21.57 7.51
CA LEU A 429 3.55 21.92 6.40
C LEU A 429 3.25 21.06 5.17
N PHE A 430 3.11 19.75 5.38
CA PHE A 430 2.77 18.81 4.32
C PHE A 430 1.40 19.12 3.71
N LYS A 431 0.35 19.35 4.51
CA LYS A 431 -0.99 19.68 3.99
C LYS A 431 -0.98 20.93 3.11
N ILE A 432 -0.26 21.97 3.52
CA ILE A 432 -0.11 23.20 2.73
C ILE A 432 0.60 22.90 1.41
N GLY A 433 1.74 22.22 1.45
CA GLY A 433 2.49 21.82 0.26
C GLY A 433 1.65 20.96 -0.70
N TRP A 434 0.94 19.97 -0.15
CA TRP A 434 0.09 19.06 -0.91
C TRP A 434 -1.08 19.77 -1.59
N ASN A 435 -1.70 20.73 -0.90
CA ASN A 435 -2.73 21.59 -1.46
C ASN A 435 -2.20 22.42 -2.64
N ILE A 436 -0.99 22.97 -2.50
CA ILE A 436 -0.33 23.74 -3.56
C ILE A 436 -0.04 22.85 -4.77
N LEU A 437 0.55 21.66 -4.58
CA LEU A 437 0.79 20.72 -5.69
C LEU A 437 -0.51 20.38 -6.42
N TYR A 438 -1.58 20.14 -5.68
CA TYR A 438 -2.88 19.82 -6.28
C TYR A 438 -3.47 21.01 -7.08
N ARG A 439 -3.58 22.19 -6.46
CA ARG A 439 -4.24 23.35 -7.07
C ARG A 439 -3.39 24.03 -8.13
N GLU A 440 -2.10 24.18 -7.87
CA GLU A 440 -1.19 24.95 -8.71
C GLU A 440 -0.48 24.11 -9.77
N VAL A 441 -0.42 22.78 -9.63
CA VAL A 441 0.16 21.90 -10.64
C VAL A 441 -0.93 21.08 -11.32
N ALA A 442 -1.53 20.09 -10.63
CA ALA A 442 -2.42 19.12 -11.26
C ALA A 442 -3.66 19.78 -11.92
N LEU A 443 -4.39 20.62 -11.18
CA LEU A 443 -5.59 21.28 -11.71
C LEU A 443 -5.26 22.31 -12.81
N LYS A 444 -4.23 23.13 -12.63
CA LYS A 444 -3.82 24.13 -13.62
C LYS A 444 -3.32 23.48 -14.92
N VAL A 445 -2.49 22.44 -14.83
CA VAL A 445 -2.01 21.69 -16.01
C VAL A 445 -3.17 20.97 -16.69
N GLY A 446 -4.09 20.36 -15.93
CA GLY A 446 -5.28 19.71 -16.47
C GLY A 446 -6.15 20.69 -17.25
N ALA A 447 -6.47 21.84 -16.66
CA ALA A 447 -7.23 22.90 -17.32
C ALA A 447 -6.50 23.45 -18.56
N ALA A 448 -5.17 23.59 -18.49
CA ALA A 448 -4.38 24.07 -19.61
C ALA A 448 -4.38 23.10 -20.79
N LEU A 449 -4.24 21.80 -20.51
CA LEU A 449 -4.32 20.74 -21.51
C LEU A 449 -5.72 20.68 -22.13
N THR A 450 -6.79 20.71 -21.33
CA THR A 450 -8.17 20.75 -21.86
C THR A 450 -8.40 21.94 -22.79
N ALA A 451 -7.91 23.13 -22.41
CA ALA A 451 -7.98 24.31 -23.27
C ALA A 451 -7.20 24.14 -24.58
N ALA A 452 -5.98 23.58 -24.52
CA ALA A 452 -5.17 23.30 -25.71
C ALA A 452 -5.84 22.29 -26.65
N LEU A 453 -6.44 21.21 -26.11
CA LEU A 453 -7.17 20.21 -26.89
C LEU A 453 -8.43 20.80 -27.56
N ARG A 454 -9.15 21.70 -26.87
CA ARG A 454 -10.29 22.42 -27.47
C ARG A 454 -9.84 23.31 -28.63
N LEU A 455 -8.75 24.06 -28.46
CA LEU A 455 -8.19 24.88 -29.56
C LEU A 455 -7.80 24.01 -30.76
N TRP A 456 -7.14 22.87 -30.52
CA TRP A 456 -6.78 21.93 -31.59
C TRP A 456 -7.99 21.37 -32.35
N LEU A 457 -9.09 21.07 -31.64
CA LEU A 457 -10.35 20.60 -32.25
C LEU A 457 -11.05 21.67 -33.10
N HIS A 458 -10.96 22.94 -32.69
CA HIS A 458 -11.62 24.07 -33.35
C HIS A 458 -10.75 24.81 -34.38
N ALA A 459 -9.46 24.46 -34.52
CA ALA A 459 -8.56 25.12 -35.46
C ALA A 459 -9.03 24.97 -36.93
N PRO A 460 -9.07 26.07 -37.71
CA PRO A 460 -9.63 26.10 -39.06
C PRO A 460 -8.78 25.38 -40.13
N ALA A 461 -7.49 25.11 -39.87
CA ALA A 461 -6.62 24.35 -40.75
C ALA A 461 -5.71 23.41 -39.94
N PRO A 462 -5.66 22.09 -40.23
CA PRO A 462 -4.80 21.17 -39.49
C PRO A 462 -3.74 20.44 -40.35
N PRO A 463 -2.69 19.91 -39.73
CA PRO A 463 -1.91 18.78 -40.28
C PRO A 463 -2.83 17.59 -40.60
N PRO A 464 -2.43 16.58 -41.38
CA PRO A 464 -3.32 15.52 -41.89
C PRO A 464 -4.15 14.86 -40.76
N ARG A 465 -5.40 15.30 -40.59
CA ARG A 465 -6.33 14.79 -39.57
C ARG A 465 -6.80 13.42 -40.01
N THR A 466 -6.42 12.37 -39.29
CA THR A 466 -7.18 11.12 -39.36
C THR A 466 -8.47 11.32 -38.55
N ALA A 467 -9.63 10.93 -39.10
CA ALA A 467 -10.91 11.01 -38.38
C ALA A 467 -10.87 10.26 -37.02
N ARG A 468 -10.02 9.23 -36.94
CA ARG A 468 -9.72 8.48 -35.72
C ARG A 468 -9.02 9.32 -34.65
N ALA A 469 -8.00 10.09 -35.02
CA ALA A 469 -7.29 10.98 -34.09
C ALA A 469 -8.22 12.07 -33.53
N ALA A 470 -9.04 12.71 -34.38
CA ALA A 470 -10.00 13.72 -33.94
C ALA A 470 -11.03 13.14 -32.96
N LYS A 471 -11.53 11.92 -33.22
CA LYS A 471 -12.45 11.22 -32.30
C LYS A 471 -11.78 10.88 -30.97
N ALA A 472 -10.52 10.43 -30.98
CA ALA A 472 -9.76 10.12 -29.78
C ALA A 472 -9.54 11.37 -28.91
N VAL A 473 -9.10 12.49 -29.52
CA VAL A 473 -8.89 13.77 -28.83
C VAL A 473 -10.21 14.32 -28.26
N ALA A 474 -11.30 14.27 -29.03
CA ALA A 474 -12.62 14.71 -28.55
C ALA A 474 -13.19 13.83 -27.43
N GLY A 475 -12.84 12.54 -27.40
CA GLY A 475 -13.16 11.63 -26.30
C GLY A 475 -12.38 11.96 -25.04
N LEU A 476 -11.06 12.17 -25.18
CA LEU A 476 -10.19 12.54 -24.07
C LEU A 476 -10.54 13.91 -23.48
N CYS A 477 -10.83 14.91 -24.31
CA CYS A 477 -11.23 16.24 -23.85
C CYS A 477 -12.48 16.17 -22.95
N ARG A 478 -13.51 15.42 -23.39
CA ARG A 478 -14.73 15.20 -22.60
C ARG A 478 -14.47 14.45 -21.30
N GLN A 479 -13.61 13.43 -21.33
CA GLN A 479 -13.23 12.71 -20.11
C GLN A 479 -12.48 13.63 -19.14
N MET A 480 -11.52 14.40 -19.62
CA MET A 480 -10.77 15.35 -18.77
C MET A 480 -11.68 16.41 -18.17
N GLU A 481 -12.66 16.91 -18.90
CA GLU A 481 -13.66 17.85 -18.35
C GLU A 481 -14.47 17.22 -17.20
N LEU A 482 -14.88 15.97 -17.37
CA LEU A 482 -15.59 15.22 -16.34
C LEU A 482 -14.69 14.96 -15.13
N ASP A 483 -13.44 14.56 -15.37
CA ASP A 483 -12.45 14.27 -14.33
C ASP A 483 -12.06 15.54 -13.55
N LEU A 484 -11.93 16.69 -14.23
CA LEU A 484 -11.72 17.99 -13.59
C LEU A 484 -12.93 18.44 -12.78
N ALA A 485 -14.15 18.19 -13.26
CA ALA A 485 -15.36 18.47 -12.49
C ALA A 485 -15.51 17.57 -11.25
N GLN A 486 -14.89 16.39 -11.29
CA GLN A 486 -14.80 15.47 -10.16
C GLN A 486 -13.56 15.69 -9.27
N ASP A 487 -12.78 16.75 -9.52
CA ASP A 487 -11.55 17.06 -8.77
C ASP A 487 -10.44 15.99 -8.88
N ARG A 488 -10.48 15.12 -9.90
CA ARG A 488 -9.59 13.95 -10.09
C ARG A 488 -8.94 13.92 -11.48
N PRO A 489 -8.08 14.90 -11.83
CA PRO A 489 -7.48 14.99 -13.17
C PRO A 489 -6.61 13.79 -13.57
N TRP A 490 -6.08 13.02 -12.61
CA TRP A 490 -5.24 11.84 -12.84
C TRP A 490 -5.98 10.65 -13.47
N ASN A 491 -7.30 10.58 -13.40
CA ASN A 491 -8.09 9.51 -14.03
C ASN A 491 -7.91 9.44 -15.56
N SER A 492 -7.65 10.59 -16.19
CA SER A 492 -7.40 10.69 -17.62
C SER A 492 -5.97 10.33 -18.05
N ARG A 493 -5.05 10.13 -17.10
CA ARG A 493 -3.61 9.93 -17.36
C ARG A 493 -3.30 8.78 -18.31
N LYS A 494 -3.90 7.60 -18.07
CA LYS A 494 -3.67 6.40 -18.91
C LYS A 494 -4.11 6.60 -20.37
N LYS A 495 -5.04 7.53 -20.61
CA LYS A 495 -5.58 7.83 -21.94
C LYS A 495 -4.75 8.89 -22.70
N LEU A 496 -3.76 9.52 -22.06
CA LEU A 496 -2.90 10.54 -22.68
C LEU A 496 -1.99 9.98 -23.79
N THR A 497 -1.70 8.66 -23.77
CA THR A 497 -0.97 7.99 -24.86
C THR A 497 -1.70 8.08 -26.21
N ALA A 498 -3.02 8.28 -26.21
CA ALA A 498 -3.77 8.51 -27.44
C ALA A 498 -3.42 9.86 -28.14
N LEU A 499 -2.66 10.74 -27.48
CA LEU A 499 -2.23 12.03 -27.99
C LEU A 499 -0.91 12.01 -28.77
N GLU A 500 -0.35 10.82 -29.08
CA GLU A 500 0.86 10.68 -29.91
C GLU A 500 0.77 11.37 -31.29
N CYS A 501 -0.45 11.63 -31.77
CA CYS A 501 -0.72 12.36 -33.01
C CYS A 501 -0.70 13.90 -32.86
N VAL A 502 -0.68 14.43 -31.63
CA VAL A 502 -0.76 15.86 -31.30
C VAL A 502 0.53 16.34 -30.62
N PHE A 503 1.08 15.51 -29.73
CA PHE A 503 2.27 15.82 -28.94
C PHE A 503 3.35 14.77 -29.15
N ASP A 504 4.59 15.20 -28.98
CA ASP A 504 5.76 14.32 -28.92
C ASP A 504 5.79 13.52 -27.61
N GLN A 505 6.53 12.42 -27.60
CA GLN A 505 6.57 11.49 -26.46
C GLN A 505 7.09 12.15 -25.17
N ALA A 506 7.99 13.12 -25.27
CA ALA A 506 8.51 13.84 -24.11
C ALA A 506 7.43 14.75 -23.48
N THR A 507 6.63 15.43 -24.30
CA THR A 507 5.46 16.21 -23.83
C THR A 507 4.39 15.31 -23.22
N ILE A 508 4.10 14.15 -23.81
CA ILE A 508 3.13 13.19 -23.25
C ILE A 508 3.60 12.68 -21.89
N HIS A 509 4.87 12.30 -21.77
CA HIS A 509 5.46 11.90 -20.50
C HIS A 509 5.38 13.02 -19.45
N ALA A 510 5.73 14.25 -19.83
CA ALA A 510 5.65 15.40 -18.94
C ALA A 510 4.21 15.64 -18.45
N LEU A 511 3.21 15.55 -19.33
CA LEU A 511 1.80 15.67 -18.97
C LEU A 511 1.35 14.53 -18.05
N GLN A 512 1.76 13.28 -18.33
CA GLN A 512 1.45 12.13 -17.48
C GLN A 512 2.03 12.26 -16.07
N THR A 513 3.18 12.91 -15.95
CA THR A 513 3.90 13.11 -14.68
C THR A 513 3.28 14.25 -13.88
N LEU A 514 2.93 15.35 -14.54
CA LEU A 514 2.30 16.53 -13.89
C LEU A 514 0.83 16.30 -13.52
N LEU A 515 0.15 15.39 -14.21
CA LEU A 515 -1.24 14.99 -13.93
C LEU A 515 -1.33 13.75 -13.04
N ASP A 516 -0.23 13.29 -12.44
CA ASP A 516 -0.27 12.17 -11.50
C ASP A 516 -0.88 12.59 -10.14
N GLU A 517 -1.26 11.60 -9.31
CA GLU A 517 -1.79 11.89 -7.96
C GLU A 517 -0.77 12.59 -7.07
N CYS A 518 0.52 12.31 -7.31
CA CYS A 518 1.68 13.01 -6.78
C CYS A 518 2.50 13.59 -7.94
N PRO A 519 2.30 14.88 -8.30
CA PRO A 519 3.02 15.50 -9.40
C PRO A 519 4.52 15.59 -9.12
N SER A 520 5.35 15.14 -10.08
CA SER A 520 6.79 15.38 -10.11
C SER A 520 7.17 16.29 -11.27
N LEU A 521 8.38 16.85 -11.21
CA LEU A 521 8.95 17.77 -12.18
C LEU A 521 9.63 16.96 -13.31
N PRO A 522 9.02 16.89 -14.51
CA PRO A 522 9.65 16.21 -15.63
C PRO A 522 10.82 17.06 -16.18
N PRO A 523 11.84 16.44 -16.79
CA PRO A 523 13.01 17.14 -17.34
C PRO A 523 12.67 18.29 -18.31
N LEU A 524 11.62 18.08 -19.12
CA LEU A 524 11.12 19.07 -20.07
C LEU A 524 10.57 20.34 -19.38
N ALA A 525 9.85 20.20 -18.26
CA ALA A 525 9.35 21.33 -17.49
C ALA A 525 10.43 21.97 -16.61
N ALA A 526 11.49 21.22 -16.30
CA ALA A 526 12.66 21.73 -15.58
C ALA A 526 13.55 22.66 -16.44
N GLY A 527 13.37 22.66 -17.77
CA GLY A 527 14.19 23.42 -18.71
C GLY A 527 15.54 22.74 -19.03
N GLN A 528 15.60 21.41 -18.93
CA GLN A 528 16.82 20.65 -19.23
C GLN A 528 16.79 20.09 -20.66
N ASP A 529 17.60 20.69 -21.54
CA ASP A 529 17.89 20.14 -22.87
C ASP A 529 19.04 19.11 -22.74
N GLY A 530 18.72 17.81 -22.59
CA GLY A 530 19.72 16.74 -22.78
C GLY A 530 19.59 15.48 -21.92
N GLU A 531 19.95 14.34 -22.53
CA GLU A 531 19.90 12.91 -22.15
C GLU A 531 20.38 12.45 -20.74
N THR A 532 20.66 13.33 -19.77
CA THR A 532 21.44 12.95 -18.57
C THR A 532 20.70 12.79 -17.24
N SER A 533 19.38 12.96 -17.18
CA SER A 533 18.58 12.56 -16.01
C SER A 533 17.29 11.89 -16.46
N ARG A 534 17.23 10.57 -16.35
CA ARG A 534 16.01 9.78 -16.64
C ARG A 534 15.01 9.77 -15.49
N ASP A 535 15.40 10.30 -14.33
CA ASP A 535 14.58 10.24 -13.13
C ASP A 535 13.82 11.56 -12.94
N ASP A 536 12.50 11.46 -12.74
CA ASP A 536 11.62 12.58 -12.42
C ASP A 536 11.99 13.14 -11.03
N GLU A 537 12.14 14.46 -10.91
CA GLU A 537 12.50 15.13 -9.65
C GLU A 537 11.24 15.54 -8.88
N PHE A 538 11.21 15.44 -7.54
CA PHE A 538 10.04 15.89 -6.79
C PHE A 538 9.98 17.42 -6.69
N ILE A 539 8.78 17.98 -6.87
CA ILE A 539 8.56 19.43 -6.79
C ILE A 539 8.70 19.86 -5.32
N SER A 540 9.72 20.66 -5.03
CA SER A 540 10.07 21.09 -3.67
C SER A 540 10.03 22.60 -3.49
N ARG A 541 9.99 23.38 -4.58
CA ARG A 541 10.12 24.84 -4.56
C ARG A 541 9.07 25.56 -5.41
N ARG A 542 8.68 26.77 -4.99
CA ARG A 542 7.76 27.62 -5.76
C ARG A 542 8.32 28.04 -7.12
N GLU A 543 9.63 28.21 -7.24
CA GLU A 543 10.27 28.53 -8.53
C GLU A 543 9.98 27.46 -9.59
N GLN A 544 9.97 26.17 -9.19
CA GLN A 544 9.66 25.06 -10.08
C GLN A 544 8.20 25.10 -10.56
N ILE A 545 7.27 25.48 -9.67
CA ILE A 545 5.85 25.70 -10.03
C ILE A 545 5.73 26.80 -11.09
N GLY A 546 6.48 27.90 -10.95
CA GLY A 546 6.51 28.96 -11.96
C GLY A 546 6.95 28.47 -13.34
N ARG A 547 7.93 27.55 -13.41
CA ARG A 547 8.36 26.91 -14.67
C ARG A 547 7.28 26.00 -15.25
N ILE A 548 6.58 25.25 -14.40
CA ILE A 548 5.44 24.41 -14.82
C ILE A 548 4.30 25.27 -15.37
N HIS A 549 4.00 26.43 -14.79
CA HIS A 549 3.00 27.35 -15.34
C HIS A 549 3.42 27.90 -16.70
N ALA A 550 4.71 28.23 -16.88
CA ALA A 550 5.23 28.65 -18.17
C ALA A 550 5.11 27.54 -19.22
N PHE A 551 5.41 26.29 -18.87
CA PHE A 551 5.19 25.13 -19.72
C PHE A 551 3.70 24.94 -20.09
N ALA A 552 2.80 25.01 -19.10
CA ALA A 552 1.36 24.90 -19.32
C ALA A 552 0.81 26.01 -20.22
N ALA A 553 1.32 27.25 -20.09
CA ALA A 553 0.98 28.36 -20.96
C ALA A 553 1.51 28.14 -22.39
N ALA A 554 2.73 27.64 -22.55
CA ALA A 554 3.31 27.34 -23.85
C ALA A 554 2.51 26.27 -24.64
N LEU A 555 1.91 25.29 -23.94
CA LEU A 555 1.00 24.32 -24.56
C LEU A 555 -0.23 24.98 -25.21
N GLN A 556 -0.78 26.01 -24.58
CA GLN A 556 -1.94 26.75 -25.11
C GLN A 556 -1.54 27.62 -26.30
N GLU A 557 -0.42 28.32 -26.19
CA GLU A 557 0.08 29.21 -27.25
C GLU A 557 0.41 28.46 -28.54
N ARG A 558 0.89 27.21 -28.43
CA ARG A 558 1.19 26.35 -29.59
C ARG A 558 0.02 26.17 -30.57
N PHE A 559 -1.22 26.23 -30.09
CA PHE A 559 -2.43 26.11 -30.92
C PHE A 559 -3.18 27.43 -31.11
N ARG A 560 -2.77 28.50 -30.41
CA ARG A 560 -3.36 29.84 -30.55
C ARG A 560 -2.82 30.55 -31.80
N GLY A 561 -1.58 30.25 -32.22
CA GLY A 561 -0.94 30.83 -33.41
C GLY A 561 -1.57 30.46 -34.76
N ASP A 562 -2.52 29.53 -34.81
CA ASP A 562 -3.24 29.09 -36.01
C ASP A 562 -4.68 29.62 -36.12
N LEU A 563 -5.07 30.56 -35.26
CA LEU A 563 -6.34 31.28 -35.34
C LEU A 563 -6.09 32.70 -35.89
N PRO A 564 -6.76 33.12 -36.98
CA PRO A 564 -6.56 34.43 -37.62
C PRO A 564 -6.96 35.61 -36.72
#